data_AF-A0A1A9MYF7-F1
#
_entry.id   AF-A0A1A9MYF7-F1
#
_cell.length_a   1.000
_cell.length_b   1.000
_cell.length_c   1.000
_cell.angle_alpha   90.00
_cell.angle_beta   90.00
_cell.angle_gamma   90.00
#
_symmetry.space_group_name_H-M   'P 1'
#
loop_
_entity.id
_entity.type
_entity.pdbx_description
1 polymer ?
#
loop_
_entity_poly.entity_id
_entity_poly.type
_entity_poly.pdbx_seq_one_letter_code
_entity_poly.pdbx_strand_id
1 'polypeptide(L)' 'MVAKRTQARALALSVAAIREAQGNENPDNYPIGASGWLEVEEDFARDVLRALGGDLDNLHRNFT' A
#
# COMPACT_ATOMS: atom_id res chain seq x y z
N MET A 1 -3.80 -17.61 -15.90
CA MET A 1 -2.94 -17.01 -14.85
C MET A 1 -2.62 -15.51 -15.04
N VAL A 2 -2.93 -14.86 -16.17
CA VAL A 2 -2.57 -13.44 -16.41
C VAL A 2 -3.49 -12.42 -15.70
N ALA A 3 -4.79 -12.71 -15.59
CA ALA A 3 -5.78 -11.75 -15.09
C ALA A 3 -5.56 -11.27 -13.65
N LYS A 4 -5.07 -12.14 -12.75
CA LYS A 4 -4.87 -11.80 -11.33
C LYS A 4 -3.76 -10.77 -11.12
N ARG A 5 -2.69 -10.82 -11.92
CA ARG A 5 -1.59 -9.84 -11.85
C ARG A 5 -2.05 -8.45 -12.29
N THR A 6 -2.91 -8.37 -13.29
CA THR A 6 -3.48 -7.11 -13.76
C THR A 6 -4.38 -6.48 -12.71
N GLN A 7 -5.21 -7.27 -12.03
CA GLN A 7 -6.08 -6.78 -10.96
C GLN A 7 -5.30 -6.26 -9.75
N ALA A 8 -4.27 -6.99 -9.30
CA ALA A 8 -3.40 -6.54 -8.22
C ALA A 8 -2.69 -5.22 -8.57
N ARG A 9 -2.17 -5.11 -9.80
CA ARG A 9 -1.53 -3.87 -10.26
C ARG A 9 -2.52 -2.71 -10.36
N ALA A 10 -3.72 -2.95 -10.89
CA ALA A 10 -4.75 -1.92 -10.99
C ALA A 10 -5.16 -1.41 -9.60
N LEU A 11 -5.28 -2.30 -8.62
CA LEU A 11 -5.55 -1.93 -7.23
C LEU A 11 -4.43 -1.05 -6.67
N ALA A 12 -3.17 -1.47 -6.78
CA ALA A 12 -2.02 -0.70 -6.28
C ALA A 12 -1.96 0.70 -6.90
N LEU A 13 -2.16 0.82 -8.22
CA LEU A 13 -2.21 2.11 -8.91
C LEU A 13 -3.38 2.99 -8.45
N SER A 14 -4.54 2.38 -8.16
CA SER A 14 -5.71 3.12 -7.66
C SER A 14 -5.45 3.68 -6.26
N VAL A 15 -4.83 2.87 -5.38
CA VAL A 15 -4.44 3.32 -4.03
C VAL A 15 -3.41 4.44 -4.11
N ALA A 16 -2.38 4.30 -4.95
CA ALA A 16 -1.36 5.32 -5.14
C ALA A 16 -1.96 6.67 -5.58
N ALA A 17 -2.87 6.65 -6.56
CA ALA A 17 -3.54 7.85 -7.05
C ALA A 17 -4.42 8.53 -5.97
N ILE A 18 -5.08 7.74 -5.12
CA ILE A 18 -5.88 8.27 -4.00
C ILE A 18 -4.96 8.93 -2.95
N ARG A 19 -3.84 8.29 -2.62
CA ARG A 19 -2.84 8.84 -1.68
C ARG A 19 -2.29 10.17 -2.19
N GLU A 20 -1.94 10.26 -3.47
CA GLU A 20 -1.50 11.52 -4.09
C GLU A 20 -2.56 12.62 -3.96
N ALA A 21 -3.82 12.29 -4.24
CA ALA A 21 -4.93 13.24 -4.10
C ALA A 21 -5.16 13.71 -2.65
N GLN A 22 -4.74 12.92 -1.66
CA GLN A 22 -4.78 13.27 -0.24
C GLN A 22 -3.52 14.01 0.24
N GLY A 23 -2.49 14.14 -0.61
CA GLY A 23 -1.19 14.70 -0.22
C GLY A 23 -0.30 13.72 0.54
N ASN A 24 -0.62 12.43 0.51
CA ASN A 24 0.19 11.37 1.12
C ASN A 24 1.28 10.91 0.15
N GLU A 25 2.46 10.61 0.68
CA GLU A 25 3.58 10.07 -0.09
C GLU A 25 3.32 8.63 -0.57
N ASN A 26 3.94 8.25 -1.70
CA ASN A 26 3.95 6.87 -2.20
C ASN A 26 5.36 6.28 -2.16
N PRO A 27 5.50 4.95 -1.97
CA PRO A 27 6.81 4.29 -1.91
C PRO A 27 7.65 4.49 -3.18
N ASP A 28 7.01 4.58 -4.34
CA ASP A 28 7.67 4.79 -5.64
C ASP A 28 8.31 6.19 -5.78
N ASN A 29 8.00 7.15 -4.88
CA ASN A 29 8.63 8.47 -4.87
C ASN A 29 10.05 8.47 -4.27
N TYR A 30 10.41 7.38 -3.59
CA TYR A 30 11.63 7.29 -2.82
C TYR A 30 12.70 6.49 -3.58
N PRO A 31 13.97 6.92 -3.56
CA PRO A 31 15.05 6.11 -4.08
C PRO A 31 15.21 4.82 -3.26
N ILE A 32 15.68 3.76 -3.91
CA ILE A 32 15.94 2.47 -3.27
C ILE A 32 16.92 2.66 -2.11
N GLY A 33 16.54 2.18 -0.92
CA GLY A 33 17.36 2.27 0.30
C GLY A 33 17.29 3.61 1.03
N ALA A 34 16.38 4.51 0.64
CA ALA A 34 16.13 5.75 1.37
C ALA A 34 15.64 5.49 2.81
N SER A 35 16.17 6.26 3.76
CA SER A 35 15.60 6.33 5.11
C SER A 35 14.17 6.87 5.03
N GLY A 36 13.21 6.15 5.60
CA GLY A 36 11.79 6.51 5.55
C GLY A 36 10.98 5.78 4.47
N TRP A 37 11.63 5.09 3.52
CA TRP A 37 10.91 4.25 2.54
C TRP A 37 10.05 3.19 3.22
N LEU A 38 10.61 2.53 4.25
CA LEU A 38 9.92 1.45 4.95
C LEU A 38 8.62 1.93 5.64
N GLU A 39 8.63 3.11 6.24
CA GLU A 39 7.45 3.67 6.91
C GLU A 39 6.34 3.99 5.89
N VAL A 40 6.71 4.59 4.75
CA VAL A 40 5.75 4.89 3.67
C VAL A 40 5.21 3.61 3.03
N GLU A 41 6.05 2.57 2.88
CA GLU A 41 5.63 1.24 2.39
C GLU A 41 4.64 0.56 3.34
N GLU A 42 4.89 0.62 4.65
CA GLU A 42 3.97 0.07 5.65
C GLU A 42 2.60 0.77 5.62
N ASP A 43 2.58 2.10 5.51
CA ASP A 43 1.33 2.85 5.38
C ASP A 43 0.60 2.58 4.05
N PHE A 44 1.35 2.46 2.95
CA PHE A 44 0.78 2.07 1.65
C PHE A 44 0.16 0.66 1.72
N ALA A 45 0.83 -0.30 2.37
CA ALA A 45 0.32 -1.65 2.54
C ALA A 45 -0.97 -1.69 3.39
N ARG A 46 -1.08 -0.84 4.42
CA ARG A 46 -2.31 -0.69 5.21
C ARG A 46 -3.46 -0.15 4.36
N ASP A 47 -3.20 0.81 3.47
CA ASP A 47 -4.23 1.34 2.57
C ASP A 47 -4.70 0.28 1.57
N VAL A 48 -3.78 -0.53 1.02
CA VAL A 48 -4.13 -1.66 0.15
C VAL A 48 -4.99 -2.68 0.90
N LEU A 49 -4.62 -3.03 2.13
CA LEU A 49 -5.40 -3.96 2.96
C LEU A 49 -6.80 -3.41 3.26
N ARG A 50 -6.90 -2.12 3.58
CA ARG A 50 -8.18 -1.42 3.77
C ARG A 50 -9.03 -1.44 2.50
N ALA A 51 -8.44 -1.21 1.34
CA ALA A 51 -9.14 -1.23 0.05
C ALA A 51 -9.66 -2.64 -0.30
N LEU A 52 -9.00 -3.69 0.17
CA LEU A 52 -9.47 -5.08 0.07
C LEU A 52 -10.59 -5.42 1.08
N GLY A 53 -10.99 -4.47 1.94
CA GLY A 53 -11.95 -4.70 3.02
C GLY A 53 -11.35 -5.47 4.20
N GLY A 54 -10.02 -5.52 4.32
CA GLY A 54 -9.32 -6.13 5.43
C GLY A 54 -9.50 -5.36 6.73
N ASP A 55 -9.53 -6.09 7.83
CA ASP A 55 -9.63 -5.53 9.18
C ASP A 55 -8.22 -5.21 9.73
N LEU A 56 -7.94 -3.92 9.91
CA LEU A 56 -6.66 -3.44 10.45
C LEU A 56 -6.47 -3.84 11.93
N ASP A 57 -7.55 -4.08 12.67
CA ASP A 57 -7.48 -4.54 14.08
C ASP A 57 -7.01 -6.00 14.18
N ASN A 58 -7.13 -6.79 13.10
CA ASN A 58 -6.60 -8.15 13.04
C ASN A 58 -5.14 -8.21 12.54
N LEU A 59 -4.61 -7.16 11.90
CA LEU A 59 -3.23 -7.14 11.45
C LEU A 59 -2.25 -7.05 12.62
N HIS A 60 -2.58 -6.30 13.68
CA HIS A 60 -1.76 -6.22 14.90
C HIS A 60 -1.69 -7.55 15.68
N ARG A 61 -2.73 -8.40 15.62
CA ARG A 61 -2.76 -9.66 16.40
C ARG A 61 -1.90 -10.79 15.85
N ASN A 62 -1.44 -10.71 14.60
CA ASN A 62 -0.68 -11.80 13.96
C ASN A 62 0.84 -11.64 14.07
N PHE A 63 1.33 -10.54 14.67
CA PHE A 63 2.77 -10.23 14.78
C PHE A 63 3.21 -9.88 16.21
N THR A 64 2.37 -10.13 17.22
CA THR A 64 2.70 -10.10 18.66
C THR A 64 2.49 -11.48 19.27
#